data_AF-A0A1X1UBT0-F1
#
_entry.id   AF-A0A1X1UBT0-F1
#
_cell.length_a   1.000
_cell.length_b   1.000
_cell.length_c   1.000
_cell.angle_alpha   90.00
_cell.angle_beta   90.00
_cell.angle_gamma   90.00
#
_symmetry.space_group_name_H-M   'P 1'
#
loop_
_entity.id
_entity.type
_entity.pdbx_description
1 polymer ?
#
loop_
_entity_poly.entity_id
_entity_poly.type
_entity_poly.pdbx_seq_one_letter_code
_entity_poly.pdbx_strand_id
1 'polypeptide(L)'
;MTPGHQHFATELTGLAAQISDPRLAMLAAGITAPLRVAVHGRRGVGRRTAAAALAATGLHIAEQADAADLTVHVVAEVVKPEDIAAVRAAREPVLVVLNKADLPGRGGAAMPIPVEPLSALFALAARPGGLDDPLWEALGRLASRPADLRSAEHFVSCPHPVPRATRERLCAGIDVSGVAALLGLAGQGGTAAQARALLGRLSNLDGVAARLAALGAAVYHRRMAEAVTRLAAMAVADDRIDDFLVRDATVAARLAAAAAAVAAPDEPVLARARRWQALRSAPVGAAQRACAADIARGSLRAWAATRGSV
;
A
#
# COMPACT_ATOMS: atom_id res chain seq x y z
N MET A 1 17.13 0.42 4.17
CA MET A 1 17.66 1.22 3.05
C MET A 1 16.66 2.33 2.77
N THR A 2 17.07 3.59 2.77
CA THR A 2 16.17 4.73 2.57
C THR A 2 15.66 4.75 1.11
N PRO A 3 14.34 4.88 0.87
CA PRO A 3 13.79 5.06 -0.47
C PRO A 3 14.48 6.19 -1.26
N GLY A 4 14.72 5.97 -2.55
CA GLY A 4 15.48 6.91 -3.38
C GLY A 4 14.92 8.34 -3.41
N HIS A 5 13.59 8.49 -3.42
CA HIS A 5 12.94 9.81 -3.38
C HIS A 5 13.19 10.56 -2.07
N GLN A 6 13.27 9.85 -0.94
CA GLN A 6 13.60 10.45 0.36
C GLN A 6 15.06 10.89 0.40
N HIS A 7 15.98 10.06 -0.10
CA HIS A 7 17.39 10.44 -0.17
C HIS A 7 17.60 11.69 -1.05
N PHE A 8 16.95 11.74 -2.23
CA PHE A 8 16.99 12.91 -3.10
C PHE A 8 16.47 14.18 -2.40
N ALA A 9 15.32 14.08 -1.71
CA ALA A 9 14.73 15.23 -1.02
C ALA A 9 15.59 15.70 0.18
N THR A 10 16.23 14.78 0.90
CA THR A 10 17.17 15.13 1.97
C THR A 10 18.37 15.92 1.44
N GLU A 11 19.01 15.45 0.36
CA GLU A 11 20.12 16.17 -0.26
C GLU A 11 19.68 17.54 -0.80
N LEU A 12 18.49 17.62 -1.41
CA LEU A 12 17.92 18.88 -1.90
C LEU A 12 17.62 19.86 -0.75
N THR A 13 17.19 19.36 0.41
CA THR A 13 16.99 20.17 1.63
C THR A 13 18.32 20.73 2.13
N GLY A 14 19.39 19.93 2.10
CA GLY A 14 20.74 20.38 2.42
C GLY A 14 21.21 21.50 1.49
N LEU A 15 21.01 21.34 0.18
CA LEU A 15 21.31 22.39 -0.80
C LEU A 15 20.49 23.66 -0.55
N ALA A 16 19.19 23.52 -0.30
CA ALA A 16 18.29 24.63 -0.01
C ALA A 16 18.79 25.49 1.16
N ALA A 17 19.31 24.84 2.21
CA ALA A 17 19.88 25.53 3.36
C ALA A 17 21.20 26.27 3.01
N GLN A 18 22.07 25.63 2.22
CA GLN A 18 23.35 26.22 1.80
C GLN A 18 23.16 27.47 0.93
N ILE A 19 22.21 27.44 0.01
CA ILE A 19 21.97 28.56 -0.91
C ILE A 19 20.88 29.53 -0.42
N SER A 20 20.21 29.19 0.69
CA SER A 20 19.10 29.96 1.28
C SER A 20 17.95 30.23 0.31
N ASP A 21 17.63 29.27 -0.58
CA ASP A 21 16.52 29.40 -1.54
C ASP A 21 15.27 28.64 -1.03
N PRO A 22 14.20 29.35 -0.62
CA PRO A 22 12.99 28.71 -0.12
C PRO A 22 12.25 27.89 -1.17
N ARG A 23 12.46 28.15 -2.48
CA ARG A 23 11.84 27.38 -3.56
C ARG A 23 12.38 25.95 -3.58
N LEU A 24 13.67 25.76 -3.29
CA LEU A 24 14.26 24.42 -3.20
C LEU A 24 13.72 23.63 -2.01
N ALA A 25 13.54 24.29 -0.87
CA ALA A 25 12.92 23.67 0.30
C ALA A 25 11.47 23.25 0.02
N MET A 26 10.70 24.09 -0.69
CA MET A 26 9.34 23.75 -1.14
C MET A 26 9.33 22.54 -2.09
N LEU A 27 10.27 22.46 -3.04
CA LEU A 27 10.39 21.31 -3.94
C LEU A 27 10.72 20.03 -3.16
N ALA A 28 11.68 20.09 -2.23
CA ALA A 28 12.05 18.94 -1.39
C ALA A 28 10.85 18.42 -0.56
N ALA A 29 10.12 19.33 0.09
CA ALA A 29 8.93 18.98 0.85
C ALA A 29 7.81 18.38 -0.04
N GLY A 30 7.63 18.90 -1.25
CA GLY A 30 6.66 18.38 -2.21
C GLY A 30 6.97 16.95 -2.67
N ILE A 31 8.24 16.58 -2.79
CA ILE A 31 8.65 15.22 -3.19
C ILE A 31 8.23 14.20 -2.14
N THR A 32 8.40 14.51 -0.85
CA THR A 32 8.18 13.57 0.26
C THR A 32 6.84 13.75 0.97
N ALA A 33 6.00 14.67 0.51
CA ALA A 33 4.68 14.89 1.08
C ALA A 33 3.90 13.57 1.22
N PRO A 34 3.27 13.27 2.37
CA PRO A 34 2.55 12.01 2.57
C PRO A 34 1.52 11.73 1.47
N LEU A 35 1.43 10.48 1.02
CA LEU A 35 0.43 10.07 0.04
C LEU A 35 -0.97 10.09 0.64
N ARG A 36 -1.90 10.69 -0.09
CA ARG A 36 -3.32 10.75 0.26
C ARG A 36 -4.06 9.64 -0.47
N VAL A 37 -4.72 8.75 0.26
CA VAL A 37 -5.42 7.58 -0.30
C VAL A 37 -6.93 7.76 -0.19
N ALA A 38 -7.63 7.84 -1.31
CA ALA A 38 -9.09 7.79 -1.31
C ALA A 38 -9.58 6.34 -1.25
N VAL A 39 -10.65 6.08 -0.51
CA VAL A 39 -11.28 4.76 -0.41
C VAL A 39 -12.70 4.82 -0.95
N HIS A 40 -12.90 4.19 -2.10
CA HIS A 40 -14.17 4.15 -2.82
C HIS A 40 -14.78 2.74 -2.80
N GLY A 41 -16.03 2.65 -3.23
CA GLY A 41 -16.77 1.41 -3.27
C GLY A 41 -18.25 1.62 -3.02
N ARG A 42 -19.05 0.65 -3.45
CA ARG A 42 -20.51 0.65 -3.30
C ARG A 42 -20.94 0.60 -1.83
N ARG A 43 -22.19 0.95 -1.56
CA ARG A 43 -22.78 0.75 -0.22
C ARG A 43 -22.80 -0.75 0.10
N GLY A 44 -22.42 -1.13 1.31
CA GLY A 44 -22.45 -2.52 1.79
C GLY A 44 -21.17 -3.35 1.57
N VAL A 45 -20.21 -2.86 0.78
CA VAL A 45 -18.92 -3.56 0.54
C VAL A 45 -17.92 -3.45 1.71
N GLY A 46 -18.27 -2.69 2.76
CA GLY A 46 -17.39 -2.47 3.91
C GLY A 46 -16.33 -1.39 3.71
N ARG A 47 -16.56 -0.42 2.80
CA ARG A 47 -15.58 0.66 2.50
C ARG A 47 -15.06 1.41 3.72
N ARG A 48 -15.92 1.68 4.71
CA ARG A 48 -15.55 2.39 5.95
C ARG A 48 -14.62 1.53 6.82
N THR A 49 -14.92 0.25 6.92
CA THR A 49 -14.10 -0.73 7.65
C THR A 49 -12.73 -0.87 6.98
N ALA A 50 -12.70 -0.97 5.64
CA ALA A 50 -11.45 -0.99 4.87
C ALA A 50 -10.64 0.30 5.06
N ALA A 51 -11.27 1.48 4.98
CA ALA A 51 -10.62 2.76 5.25
C ALA A 51 -10.03 2.82 6.66
N ALA A 52 -10.77 2.37 7.68
CA ALA A 52 -10.28 2.32 9.06
C ALA A 52 -9.08 1.35 9.20
N ALA A 53 -9.13 0.17 8.57
CA ALA A 53 -8.04 -0.79 8.58
C ALA A 53 -6.77 -0.24 7.90
N LEU A 54 -6.92 0.47 6.78
CA LEU A 54 -5.82 1.13 6.07
C LEU A 54 -5.26 2.32 6.86
N ALA A 55 -6.10 3.17 7.44
CA ALA A 55 -5.64 4.27 8.31
C ALA A 55 -4.81 3.73 9.48
N ALA A 56 -5.17 2.56 9.98
CA ALA A 56 -4.48 1.85 11.04
C ALA A 56 -3.01 1.46 10.69
N THR A 57 -2.62 1.43 9.41
CA THR A 57 -1.24 1.19 8.97
C THR A 57 -0.40 2.49 8.89
N GLY A 58 -0.99 3.63 9.24
CA GLY A 58 -0.36 4.96 9.13
C GLY A 58 -0.57 5.64 7.77
N LEU A 59 -1.37 5.05 6.89
CA LEU A 59 -1.75 5.70 5.63
C LEU A 59 -2.69 6.87 5.88
N HIS A 60 -2.47 7.97 5.15
CA HIS A 60 -3.34 9.14 5.22
C HIS A 60 -4.57 8.94 4.31
N ILE A 61 -5.71 8.58 4.90
CA ILE A 61 -6.97 8.43 4.16
C ILE A 61 -7.55 9.81 3.86
N ALA A 62 -7.81 10.07 2.57
CA ALA A 62 -8.40 11.33 2.12
C ALA A 62 -9.92 11.35 2.39
N GLU A 63 -10.40 12.45 2.97
CA GLU A 63 -11.84 12.68 3.18
C GLU A 63 -12.58 13.06 1.89
N GLN A 64 -11.88 13.71 0.96
CA GLN A 64 -12.39 14.13 -0.35
C GLN A 64 -11.61 13.47 -1.49
N ALA A 65 -12.32 13.03 -2.52
CA ALA A 65 -11.76 12.26 -3.64
C ALA A 65 -10.77 13.07 -4.49
N ASP A 66 -11.04 14.36 -4.68
CA ASP A 66 -10.34 15.22 -5.64
C ASP A 66 -8.90 15.58 -5.23
N ALA A 67 -8.47 15.15 -4.04
CA ALA A 67 -7.17 15.45 -3.48
C ALA A 67 -6.33 14.19 -3.19
N ALA A 68 -6.72 13.03 -3.74
CA ALA A 68 -6.01 11.78 -3.53
C ALA A 68 -4.89 11.57 -4.56
N ASP A 69 -3.81 10.95 -4.11
CA ASP A 69 -2.69 10.49 -4.93
C ASP A 69 -2.89 9.06 -5.43
N LEU A 70 -3.68 8.28 -4.69
CA LEU A 70 -3.99 6.88 -4.94
C LEU A 70 -5.45 6.61 -4.60
N THR A 71 -6.06 5.67 -5.31
CA THR A 71 -7.42 5.21 -5.04
C THR A 71 -7.42 3.73 -4.65
N VAL A 72 -8.11 3.41 -3.56
CA VAL A 72 -8.51 2.03 -3.23
C VAL A 72 -9.99 1.87 -3.56
N HIS A 73 -10.29 1.02 -4.54
CA HIS A 73 -11.68 0.67 -4.88
C HIS A 73 -12.06 -0.66 -4.22
N VAL A 74 -13.00 -0.60 -3.28
CA VAL A 74 -13.44 -1.76 -2.49
C VAL A 74 -14.62 -2.43 -3.17
N VAL A 75 -14.46 -3.72 -3.45
CA VAL A 75 -15.52 -4.61 -3.90
C VAL A 75 -15.76 -5.71 -2.87
N ALA A 76 -16.93 -6.34 -2.92
CA ALA A 76 -17.25 -7.51 -2.11
C ALA A 76 -18.16 -8.43 -2.93
N GLU A 77 -17.96 -9.75 -2.80
CA GLU A 77 -18.78 -10.83 -3.38
C GLU A 77 -18.75 -10.90 -4.90
N VAL A 78 -19.32 -9.89 -5.56
CA VAL A 78 -19.49 -9.81 -7.01
C VAL A 78 -19.09 -8.42 -7.48
N VAL A 79 -18.19 -8.37 -8.45
CA VAL A 79 -17.87 -7.14 -9.19
C VAL A 79 -19.08 -6.77 -10.02
N LYS A 80 -19.58 -5.54 -9.86
CA LYS A 80 -20.67 -5.01 -10.66
C LYS A 80 -20.13 -4.14 -11.80
N PRO A 81 -20.91 -3.92 -12.88
CA PRO A 81 -20.48 -3.06 -13.98
C PRO A 81 -20.05 -1.65 -13.53
N GLU A 82 -20.73 -1.09 -12.53
CA GLU A 82 -20.37 0.20 -11.95
C GLU A 82 -19.01 0.20 -11.23
N ASP A 83 -18.57 -0.96 -10.69
CA ASP A 83 -17.24 -1.10 -10.11
C ASP A 83 -16.17 -1.02 -11.20
N ILE A 84 -16.41 -1.66 -12.36
CA ILE A 84 -15.51 -1.60 -13.52
C ILE A 84 -15.48 -0.17 -14.09
N ALA A 85 -16.63 0.49 -14.21
CA ALA A 85 -16.74 1.85 -14.70
C ALA A 85 -15.97 2.83 -13.80
N ALA A 86 -16.12 2.71 -12.47
CA ALA A 86 -15.40 3.54 -11.51
C ALA A 86 -13.88 3.37 -11.63
N VAL A 87 -13.39 2.13 -11.76
CA VAL A 87 -11.95 1.85 -11.92
C VAL A 87 -11.41 2.39 -13.25
N ARG A 88 -12.19 2.30 -14.34
CA ARG A 88 -11.79 2.86 -15.65
C ARG A 88 -11.79 4.39 -15.68
N ALA A 89 -12.67 5.03 -14.91
CA ALA A 89 -12.79 6.48 -14.85
C ALA A 89 -11.75 7.15 -13.93
N ALA A 90 -11.06 6.36 -13.09
CA ALA A 90 -10.07 6.89 -12.17
C ALA A 90 -8.88 7.49 -12.91
N ARG A 91 -8.48 8.69 -12.48
CA ARG A 91 -7.31 9.41 -13.02
C ARG A 91 -6.01 9.01 -12.32
N GLU A 92 -6.12 8.65 -11.06
CA GLU A 92 -5.00 8.24 -10.23
C GLU A 92 -4.81 6.72 -10.25
N PRO A 93 -3.63 6.21 -9.87
CA PRO A 93 -3.41 4.78 -9.76
C PRO A 93 -4.42 4.13 -8.80
N VAL A 94 -5.07 3.06 -9.28
CA VAL A 94 -6.11 2.34 -8.54
C VAL A 94 -5.60 0.99 -8.04
N LEU A 95 -5.86 0.70 -6.77
CA LEU A 95 -5.83 -0.64 -6.21
C LEU A 95 -7.26 -1.14 -6.01
N VAL A 96 -7.61 -2.28 -6.58
CA VAL A 96 -8.89 -2.93 -6.27
C VAL A 96 -8.69 -3.92 -5.12
N VAL A 97 -9.56 -3.83 -4.13
CA VAL A 97 -9.55 -4.71 -2.97
C VAL A 97 -10.85 -5.49 -2.91
N LEU A 98 -10.73 -6.83 -2.89
CA LEU A 98 -11.84 -7.73 -2.58
C LEU A 98 -11.94 -7.87 -1.06
N ASN A 99 -12.81 -7.06 -0.46
CA ASN A 99 -13.08 -7.12 0.96
C ASN A 99 -13.99 -8.30 1.32
N LYS A 100 -13.90 -8.73 2.58
CA LYS A 100 -14.57 -9.93 3.12
C LYS A 100 -14.05 -11.21 2.46
N ALA A 101 -12.74 -11.26 2.21
CA ALA A 101 -12.07 -12.42 1.64
C ALA A 101 -12.08 -13.65 2.56
N ASP A 102 -12.44 -13.46 3.84
CA ASP A 102 -12.64 -14.52 4.83
C ASP A 102 -13.91 -15.35 4.60
N LEU A 103 -14.81 -14.92 3.70
CA LEU A 103 -16.05 -15.61 3.43
C LEU A 103 -15.93 -16.53 2.19
N PRO A 104 -16.39 -17.80 2.28
CA PRO A 104 -16.22 -18.79 1.23
C PRO A 104 -17.01 -18.45 -0.05
N GLY A 105 -16.57 -19.00 -1.19
CA GLY A 105 -17.27 -18.89 -2.48
C GLY A 105 -17.13 -17.53 -3.18
N ARG A 106 -16.30 -16.63 -2.66
CA ARG A 106 -16.07 -15.29 -3.22
C ARG A 106 -14.90 -15.31 -4.19
N GLY A 107 -15.13 -15.94 -5.35
CA GLY A 107 -14.21 -15.88 -6.48
C GLY A 107 -14.23 -14.47 -7.07
N GLY A 108 -13.09 -13.78 -7.06
CA GLY A 108 -12.95 -12.46 -7.65
C GLY A 108 -13.50 -12.47 -9.07
N ALA A 109 -14.62 -11.79 -9.29
CA ALA A 109 -15.12 -11.56 -10.64
C ALA A 109 -14.04 -10.80 -11.44
N ALA A 110 -13.98 -11.04 -12.75
CA ALA A 110 -12.91 -10.58 -13.62
C ALA A 110 -12.83 -9.03 -13.64
N MET A 111 -11.97 -8.48 -12.79
CA MET A 111 -11.57 -7.08 -12.87
C MET A 111 -10.55 -6.90 -13.98
N PRO A 112 -10.53 -5.73 -14.64
CA PRO A 112 -9.52 -5.42 -15.66
C PRO A 112 -8.12 -5.22 -15.06
N ILE A 113 -7.98 -5.18 -13.73
CA ILE A 113 -6.73 -5.01 -13.01
C ILE A 113 -6.63 -6.00 -11.85
N PRO A 114 -5.41 -6.30 -11.36
CA PRO A 114 -5.21 -7.18 -10.21
C PRO A 114 -6.04 -6.75 -8.99
N VAL A 115 -6.56 -7.75 -8.27
CA VAL A 115 -7.42 -7.58 -7.09
C VAL A 115 -6.73 -8.18 -5.88
N GLU A 116 -6.55 -7.39 -4.83
CA GLU A 116 -5.97 -7.86 -3.57
C GLU A 116 -7.08 -8.31 -2.62
N PRO A 117 -6.98 -9.51 -2.01
CA PRO A 117 -7.93 -9.92 -0.98
C PRO A 117 -7.71 -9.11 0.30
N LEU A 118 -8.79 -8.81 1.02
CA LEU A 118 -8.74 -8.18 2.33
C LEU A 118 -9.87 -8.72 3.22
N SER A 119 -9.57 -9.02 4.47
CA SER A 119 -10.59 -9.02 5.52
C SER A 119 -10.37 -7.82 6.43
N ALA A 120 -11.04 -6.70 6.11
CA ALA A 120 -10.87 -5.46 6.87
C ALA A 120 -11.34 -5.62 8.33
N LEU A 121 -12.28 -6.52 8.56
CA LEU A 121 -12.78 -6.83 9.89
C LEU A 121 -11.70 -7.55 10.71
N PHE A 122 -11.07 -8.58 10.15
CA PHE A 122 -9.95 -9.28 10.81
C PHE A 122 -8.77 -8.35 11.04
N ALA A 123 -8.47 -7.46 10.09
CA ALA A 123 -7.43 -6.44 10.22
C ALA A 123 -7.64 -5.55 11.45
N LEU A 124 -8.88 -5.09 11.70
CA LEU A 124 -9.20 -4.29 12.87
C LEU A 124 -9.17 -5.11 14.16
N ALA A 125 -9.70 -6.33 14.15
CA ALA A 125 -9.71 -7.22 15.30
C ALA A 125 -8.31 -7.69 15.72
N ALA A 126 -7.37 -7.76 14.78
CA ALA A 126 -5.95 -8.07 15.04
C ALA A 126 -5.23 -6.98 15.85
N ARG A 127 -5.77 -5.76 15.89
CA ARG A 127 -5.16 -4.65 16.63
C ARG A 127 -5.26 -4.85 18.15
N PRO A 128 -4.37 -4.23 18.93
CA PRO A 128 -4.55 -4.13 20.38
C PRO A 128 -5.95 -3.59 20.71
N GLY A 129 -6.68 -4.30 21.57
CA GLY A 129 -8.06 -3.97 21.95
C GLY A 129 -9.15 -4.46 20.98
N GLY A 130 -8.80 -5.05 19.82
CA GLY A 130 -9.77 -5.59 18.86
C GLY A 130 -10.42 -6.91 19.28
N LEU A 131 -9.70 -7.71 20.07
CA LEU A 131 -10.19 -8.91 20.73
C LEU A 131 -9.76 -8.84 22.20
N ASP A 132 -10.68 -8.44 23.07
CA ASP A 132 -10.46 -8.30 24.51
C ASP A 132 -10.57 -9.66 25.23
N ASP A 133 -10.12 -9.70 26.49
CA ASP A 133 -10.12 -10.93 27.29
C ASP A 133 -11.53 -11.53 27.46
N PRO A 134 -12.61 -10.76 27.70
CA PRO A 134 -13.97 -11.29 27.73
C PRO A 134 -14.42 -11.97 26.44
N LEU A 135 -14.08 -11.41 25.26
CA LEU A 135 -14.38 -12.05 23.98
C LEU A 135 -13.53 -13.31 23.78
N TRP A 136 -12.28 -13.33 24.25
CA TRP A 136 -11.43 -14.52 24.21
C TRP A 136 -11.94 -15.65 25.10
N GLU A 137 -12.35 -15.35 26.34
CA GLU A 137 -12.98 -16.33 27.23
C GLU A 137 -14.26 -16.91 26.63
N ALA A 138 -15.06 -16.08 25.97
CA ALA A 138 -16.26 -16.53 25.27
C ALA A 138 -15.93 -17.49 24.13
N LEU A 139 -14.85 -17.26 23.37
CA LEU A 139 -14.35 -18.18 22.35
C LEU A 139 -13.89 -19.51 22.97
N GLY A 140 -13.27 -19.50 24.16
CA GLY A 140 -12.95 -20.73 24.90
C GLY A 140 -14.19 -21.53 25.29
N ARG A 141 -15.28 -20.86 25.72
CA ARG A 141 -16.58 -21.51 25.98
C ARG A 141 -17.23 -22.06 24.72
N LEU A 142 -17.11 -21.35 23.59
CA LEU A 142 -17.60 -21.81 22.30
C LEU A 142 -16.80 -23.00 21.74
N ALA A 143 -15.50 -23.08 22.06
CA ALA A 143 -14.67 -24.20 21.66
C ALA A 143 -15.02 -25.48 22.45
N SER A 144 -15.34 -25.35 23.75
CA SER A 144 -15.77 -26.50 24.57
C SER A 144 -17.23 -26.90 24.33
N ARG A 145 -18.09 -25.95 23.97
CA ARG A 145 -19.49 -26.19 23.58
C ARG A 145 -19.79 -25.45 22.27
N PRO A 146 -19.74 -26.13 21.12
CA PRO A 146 -19.98 -25.49 19.83
C PRO A 146 -21.38 -24.88 19.70
N ALA A 147 -21.45 -23.69 19.12
CA ALA A 147 -22.69 -23.04 18.70
C ALA A 147 -22.96 -23.26 17.20
N ASP A 148 -24.14 -22.90 16.73
CA ASP A 148 -24.51 -22.97 15.31
C ASP A 148 -23.88 -21.82 14.52
N LEU A 149 -22.85 -22.11 13.70
CA LEU A 149 -22.12 -21.12 12.91
C LEU A 149 -22.57 -21.02 11.44
N ARG A 150 -23.74 -21.57 11.08
CA ARG A 150 -24.24 -21.52 9.69
C ARG A 150 -24.43 -20.10 9.15
N SER A 151 -24.77 -19.16 10.02
CA SER A 151 -24.89 -17.73 9.73
C SER A 151 -24.78 -16.90 11.00
N ALA A 152 -24.55 -15.59 10.88
CA ALA A 152 -24.52 -14.68 12.02
C ALA A 152 -25.85 -14.69 12.81
N GLU A 153 -26.99 -14.74 12.11
CA GLU A 153 -28.31 -14.78 12.76
C GLU A 153 -28.52 -16.05 13.59
N HIS A 154 -28.15 -17.21 13.03
CA HIS A 154 -28.24 -18.49 13.74
C HIS A 154 -27.29 -18.51 14.94
N PHE A 155 -26.06 -18.04 14.76
CA PHE A 155 -25.07 -17.97 15.83
C PHE A 155 -25.52 -17.07 16.98
N VAL A 156 -26.16 -15.94 16.70
CA VAL A 156 -26.65 -15.01 17.73
C VAL A 156 -27.91 -15.54 18.42
N SER A 157 -28.80 -16.20 17.68
CA SER A 157 -30.14 -16.56 18.17
C SER A 157 -30.22 -17.95 18.81
N CYS A 158 -29.28 -18.85 18.52
CA CYS A 158 -29.34 -20.21 19.06
C CYS A 158 -29.23 -20.22 20.60
N PRO A 159 -29.85 -21.18 21.31
CA PRO A 159 -29.64 -21.33 22.75
C PRO A 159 -28.17 -21.65 23.05
N HIS A 160 -27.51 -20.82 23.87
CA HIS A 160 -26.11 -21.02 24.24
C HIS A 160 -25.77 -20.40 25.60
N PRO A 161 -24.86 -21.00 26.41
CA PRO A 161 -24.42 -20.41 27.69
C PRO A 161 -23.66 -19.08 27.55
N VAL A 162 -23.02 -18.85 26.40
CA VAL A 162 -22.42 -17.53 26.11
C VAL A 162 -23.56 -16.53 25.84
N PRO A 163 -23.61 -15.40 26.57
CA PRO A 163 -24.69 -14.42 26.42
C PRO A 163 -24.85 -13.94 24.98
N ARG A 164 -26.10 -13.69 24.58
CA ARG A 164 -26.45 -13.17 23.25
C ARG A 164 -25.64 -11.92 22.91
N ALA A 165 -25.56 -10.95 23.82
CA ALA A 165 -24.80 -9.71 23.62
C ALA A 165 -23.31 -9.97 23.32
N THR A 166 -22.69 -10.97 23.95
CA THR A 166 -21.30 -11.34 23.67
C THR A 166 -21.15 -11.96 22.28
N ARG A 167 -22.10 -12.78 21.85
CA ARG A 167 -22.12 -13.35 20.49
C ARG A 167 -22.36 -12.28 19.42
N GLU A 168 -23.21 -11.29 19.70
CA GLU A 168 -23.41 -10.12 18.84
C GLU A 168 -22.11 -9.31 18.71
N ARG A 169 -21.38 -9.10 19.81
CA ARG A 169 -20.05 -8.46 19.78
C ARG A 169 -19.03 -9.25 18.97
N LEU A 170 -18.98 -10.58 19.11
CA LEU A 170 -18.11 -11.44 18.31
C LEU A 170 -18.45 -11.33 16.82
N CYS A 171 -19.73 -11.42 16.44
CA CYS A 171 -20.15 -11.23 15.05
C CYS A 171 -19.80 -9.83 14.51
N ALA A 172 -20.01 -8.79 15.31
CA ALA A 172 -19.68 -7.42 14.90
C ALA A 172 -18.18 -7.19 14.74
N GLY A 173 -17.35 -7.92 15.50
CA GLY A 173 -15.89 -7.73 15.54
C GLY A 173 -15.10 -8.64 14.62
N ILE A 174 -15.54 -9.89 14.39
CA ILE A 174 -14.81 -10.89 13.61
C ILE A 174 -15.72 -11.76 12.72
N ASP A 175 -17.03 -11.52 12.69
CA ASP A 175 -18.01 -12.34 11.97
C ASP A 175 -17.96 -13.85 12.36
N VAL A 176 -18.87 -14.65 11.83
CA VAL A 176 -18.90 -16.11 12.06
C VAL A 176 -17.67 -16.81 11.48
N SER A 177 -17.10 -16.29 10.40
CA SER A 177 -15.86 -16.78 9.80
C SER A 177 -14.68 -16.65 10.76
N GLY A 178 -14.54 -15.50 11.43
CA GLY A 178 -13.49 -15.28 12.41
C GLY A 178 -13.72 -16.08 13.69
N VAL A 179 -14.97 -16.22 14.15
CA VAL A 179 -15.30 -17.14 15.25
C VAL A 179 -14.83 -18.55 14.90
N ALA A 180 -15.24 -19.09 13.75
CA ALA A 180 -14.84 -20.41 13.28
C ALA A 180 -13.30 -20.58 13.18
N ALA A 181 -12.61 -19.57 12.64
CA ALA A 181 -11.15 -19.58 12.50
C ALA A 181 -10.41 -19.63 13.84
N LEU A 182 -11.00 -19.07 14.91
CA LEU A 182 -10.38 -18.99 16.23
C LEU A 182 -10.75 -20.14 17.17
N LEU A 183 -11.81 -20.91 16.90
CA LEU A 183 -12.25 -21.99 17.80
C LEU A 183 -11.15 -23.03 18.07
N GLY A 184 -10.40 -23.43 17.03
CA GLY A 184 -9.32 -24.40 17.19
C GLY A 184 -8.22 -23.90 18.13
N LEU A 185 -7.82 -22.62 17.98
CA LEU A 185 -6.81 -22.00 18.85
C LEU A 185 -7.32 -21.86 20.29
N ALA A 186 -8.59 -21.48 20.47
CA ALA A 186 -9.20 -21.36 21.78
C ALA A 186 -9.32 -22.72 22.49
N GLY A 187 -9.71 -23.77 21.78
CA GLY A 187 -9.80 -25.14 22.31
C GLY A 187 -8.45 -25.75 22.72
N GLN A 188 -7.35 -25.26 22.13
CA GLN A 188 -5.99 -25.69 22.47
C GLN A 188 -5.34 -24.85 23.58
N GLY A 189 -6.10 -23.97 24.25
CA GLY A 189 -5.57 -23.13 25.33
C GLY A 189 -4.68 -21.99 24.84
N GLY A 190 -4.90 -21.51 23.60
CA GLY A 190 -4.19 -20.35 23.07
C GLY A 190 -4.49 -19.05 23.81
N THR A 191 -3.86 -17.97 23.35
CA THR A 191 -3.97 -16.63 23.95
C THR A 191 -4.62 -15.63 22.99
N ALA A 192 -5.21 -14.56 23.54
CA ALA A 192 -5.74 -13.45 22.75
C ALA A 192 -4.67 -12.79 21.85
N ALA A 193 -3.39 -12.79 22.26
CA ALA A 193 -2.29 -12.31 21.44
C ALA A 193 -2.05 -13.21 20.21
N GLN A 194 -2.07 -14.54 20.38
CA GLN A 194 -1.96 -15.49 19.27
C GLN A 194 -3.17 -15.40 18.33
N ALA A 195 -4.37 -15.19 18.88
CA ALA A 195 -5.58 -14.98 18.09
C ALA A 195 -5.50 -13.72 17.23
N ARG A 196 -5.04 -12.61 17.81
CA ARG A 196 -4.78 -11.36 17.07
C ARG A 196 -3.73 -11.56 15.97
N ALA A 197 -2.65 -12.28 16.25
CA ALA A 197 -1.64 -12.60 15.25
C ALA A 197 -2.21 -13.46 14.09
N LEU A 198 -3.07 -14.43 14.40
CA LEU A 198 -3.74 -15.24 13.39
C LEU A 198 -4.69 -14.40 12.51
N LEU A 199 -5.54 -13.56 13.12
CA LEU A 199 -6.41 -12.64 12.40
C LEU A 199 -5.61 -11.67 11.52
N GLY A 200 -4.48 -11.17 12.02
CA GLY A 200 -3.56 -10.33 11.26
C GLY A 200 -3.10 -11.01 9.97
N ARG A 201 -2.62 -12.25 10.06
CA ARG A 201 -2.23 -13.05 8.89
C ARG A 201 -3.39 -13.31 7.93
N LEU A 202 -4.56 -13.66 8.46
CA LEU A 202 -5.74 -13.95 7.64
C LEU A 202 -6.34 -12.70 6.98
N SER A 203 -6.05 -11.51 7.50
CA SER A 203 -6.60 -10.26 6.97
C SER A 203 -6.02 -9.85 5.62
N ASN A 204 -4.78 -10.24 5.30
CA ASN A 204 -3.99 -9.74 4.18
C ASN A 204 -3.79 -8.20 4.15
N LEU A 205 -3.90 -7.51 5.30
CA LEU A 205 -3.65 -6.07 5.37
C LEU A 205 -2.23 -5.71 4.94
N ASP A 206 -1.23 -6.51 5.34
CA ASP A 206 0.17 -6.28 4.97
C ASP A 206 0.41 -6.40 3.46
N GLY A 207 -0.26 -7.36 2.80
CA GLY A 207 -0.21 -7.52 1.34
C GLY A 207 -0.81 -6.30 0.62
N VAL A 208 -1.98 -5.83 1.08
CA VAL A 208 -2.61 -4.60 0.55
C VAL A 208 -1.71 -3.37 0.78
N ALA A 209 -1.11 -3.25 1.96
CA ALA A 209 -0.20 -2.15 2.29
C ALA A 209 1.07 -2.19 1.42
N ALA A 210 1.66 -3.37 1.19
CA ALA A 210 2.80 -3.54 0.30
C ALA A 210 2.45 -3.16 -1.16
N ARG A 211 1.25 -3.53 -1.62
CA ARG A 211 0.78 -3.16 -2.96
C ARG A 211 0.56 -1.65 -3.10
N LEU A 212 0.01 -1.00 -2.06
CA LEU A 212 -0.11 0.46 -2.01
C LEU A 212 1.24 1.16 -1.98
N ALA A 213 2.21 0.61 -1.23
CA ALA A 213 3.57 1.15 -1.22
C ALA A 213 4.23 1.08 -2.61
N ALA A 214 4.03 -0.02 -3.34
CA ALA A 214 4.50 -0.16 -4.72
C ALA A 214 3.85 0.86 -5.68
N LEU A 215 2.53 1.04 -5.60
CA LEU A 215 1.83 2.08 -6.39
C LEU A 215 2.30 3.49 -5.99
N GLY A 216 2.50 3.72 -4.70
CA GLY A 216 3.00 4.98 -4.16
C GLY A 216 4.41 5.33 -4.62
N ALA A 217 5.28 4.33 -4.83
CA ALA A 217 6.61 4.55 -5.36
C ALA A 217 6.58 5.22 -6.75
N ALA A 218 5.61 4.89 -7.60
CA ALA A 218 5.42 5.54 -8.89
C ALA A 218 4.97 7.01 -8.74
N VAL A 219 4.11 7.31 -7.76
CA VAL A 219 3.69 8.69 -7.46
C VAL A 219 4.89 9.52 -6.97
N TYR A 220 5.69 8.97 -6.05
CA TYR A 220 6.87 9.66 -5.55
C TYR A 220 7.93 9.87 -6.64
N HIS A 221 8.13 8.89 -7.53
CA HIS A 221 9.00 9.06 -8.69
C HIS A 221 8.49 10.18 -9.61
N ARG A 222 7.19 10.23 -9.90
CA ARG A 222 6.57 11.31 -10.69
C ARG A 222 6.83 12.68 -10.08
N ARG A 223 6.57 12.87 -8.78
CA ARG A 223 6.84 14.13 -8.06
C ARG A 223 8.31 14.53 -8.11
N MET A 224 9.21 13.57 -7.92
CA MET A 224 10.65 13.79 -8.02
C MET A 224 11.08 14.16 -9.45
N ALA A 225 10.54 13.51 -10.47
CA ALA A 225 10.83 13.82 -11.88
C ALA A 225 10.36 15.24 -12.25
N GLU A 226 9.18 15.65 -11.79
CA GLU A 226 8.68 17.03 -11.96
C GLU A 226 9.57 18.06 -11.24
N ALA A 227 10.02 17.75 -10.01
CA ALA A 227 10.95 18.59 -9.29
C ALA A 227 12.29 18.71 -10.03
N VAL A 228 12.83 17.60 -10.56
CA VAL A 228 14.04 17.61 -11.39
C VAL A 228 13.88 18.49 -12.63
N THR A 229 12.73 18.46 -13.30
CA THR A 229 12.48 19.35 -14.45
C THR A 229 12.53 20.83 -14.03
N ARG A 230 11.96 21.18 -12.88
CA ARG A 230 12.02 22.55 -12.35
C ARG A 230 13.45 22.94 -11.95
N LEU A 231 14.17 22.06 -11.28
CA LEU A 231 15.58 22.27 -10.91
C LEU A 231 16.45 22.48 -12.15
N ALA A 232 16.26 21.70 -13.21
CA ALA A 232 17.01 21.87 -14.45
C ALA A 232 16.77 23.23 -15.12
N ALA A 233 15.57 23.80 -14.99
CA ALA A 233 15.30 25.16 -15.45
C ALA A 233 16.00 26.22 -14.57
N MET A 234 16.07 25.98 -13.25
CA MET A 234 16.77 26.87 -12.31
C MET A 234 18.30 26.83 -12.48
N ALA A 235 18.84 25.66 -12.84
CA ALA A 235 20.28 25.43 -13.06
C ALA A 235 20.89 26.33 -14.14
N VAL A 236 20.09 26.82 -15.09
CA VAL A 236 20.54 27.79 -16.11
C VAL A 236 21.11 29.07 -15.49
N ALA A 237 20.69 29.42 -14.27
CA ALA A 237 21.12 30.61 -13.56
C ALA A 237 21.94 30.33 -12.30
N ASP A 238 22.16 29.06 -11.93
CA ASP A 238 22.90 28.68 -10.71
C ASP A 238 23.62 27.33 -10.90
N ASP A 239 24.94 27.40 -11.09
CA ASP A 239 25.80 26.25 -11.31
C ASP A 239 25.76 25.25 -10.16
N ARG A 240 25.44 25.68 -8.92
CA ARG A 240 25.35 24.77 -7.76
C ARG A 240 24.15 23.83 -7.90
N ILE A 241 23.08 24.27 -8.58
CA ILE A 241 21.92 23.44 -8.88
C ILE A 241 22.27 22.46 -10.01
N ASP A 242 23.04 22.89 -11.02
CA ASP A 242 23.55 21.99 -12.06
C ASP A 242 24.44 20.89 -11.45
N ASP A 243 25.41 21.28 -10.64
CA ASP A 243 26.30 20.39 -9.88
C ASP A 243 25.49 19.37 -9.06
N PHE A 244 24.46 19.83 -8.35
CA PHE A 244 23.57 18.96 -7.61
C PHE A 244 22.89 17.92 -8.50
N LEU A 245 22.41 18.29 -9.69
CA LEU A 245 21.70 17.38 -10.60
C LEU A 245 22.60 16.32 -11.22
N VAL A 246 23.89 16.59 -11.39
CA VAL A 246 24.87 15.67 -12.00
C VAL A 246 25.66 14.84 -10.99
N ARG A 247 25.60 15.16 -9.70
CA ARG A 247 26.24 14.38 -8.60
C ARG A 247 25.80 12.93 -8.60
N ASP A 248 26.74 12.02 -8.33
CA ASP A 248 26.49 10.58 -8.33
C ASP A 248 25.44 10.16 -7.29
N ALA A 249 25.43 10.81 -6.11
CA ALA A 249 24.40 10.57 -5.08
C ALA A 249 22.99 10.89 -5.60
N THR A 250 22.84 12.01 -6.31
CA THR A 250 21.56 12.42 -6.92
C THR A 250 21.12 11.44 -8.00
N VAL A 251 22.04 11.01 -8.85
CA VAL A 251 21.74 10.03 -9.90
C VAL A 251 21.38 8.66 -9.30
N ALA A 252 22.08 8.22 -8.25
CA ALA A 252 21.79 6.98 -7.54
C ALA A 252 20.41 7.03 -6.85
N ALA A 253 20.08 8.16 -6.21
CA ALA A 253 18.77 8.40 -5.59
C ALA A 253 17.64 8.29 -6.62
N ARG A 254 17.83 8.90 -7.80
CA ARG A 254 16.86 8.84 -8.91
C ARG A 254 16.68 7.44 -9.46
N LEU A 255 17.78 6.70 -9.66
CA LEU A 255 17.73 5.29 -10.05
C LEU A 255 16.93 4.48 -9.03
N ALA A 256 17.22 4.63 -7.73
CA ALA A 256 16.55 3.87 -6.68
C ALA A 256 15.03 4.16 -6.65
N ALA A 257 14.63 5.43 -6.82
CA ALA A 257 13.23 5.81 -6.91
C ALA A 257 12.55 5.22 -8.16
N ALA A 258 13.19 5.29 -9.32
CA ALA A 258 12.67 4.76 -10.57
C ALA A 258 12.56 3.22 -10.54
N ALA A 259 13.56 2.53 -9.99
CA ALA A 259 13.56 1.09 -9.83
C ALA A 259 12.41 0.62 -8.91
N ALA A 260 12.15 1.34 -7.82
CA ALA A 260 11.02 1.07 -6.94
C ALA A 260 9.67 1.29 -7.64
N ALA A 261 9.54 2.37 -8.44
CA ALA A 261 8.31 2.71 -9.15
C ALA A 261 7.86 1.64 -10.18
N VAL A 262 8.80 0.92 -10.77
CA VAL A 262 8.54 -0.11 -11.79
C VAL A 262 8.80 -1.54 -11.31
N ALA A 263 9.12 -1.71 -10.02
CA ALA A 263 9.59 -2.97 -9.45
C ALA A 263 10.67 -3.64 -10.33
N ALA A 264 11.70 -2.86 -10.68
CA ALA A 264 12.78 -3.33 -11.55
C ALA A 264 13.44 -4.59 -10.94
N PRO A 265 13.68 -5.64 -11.74
CA PRO A 265 14.35 -6.83 -11.24
C PRO A 265 15.80 -6.52 -10.89
N ASP A 266 16.34 -7.29 -9.95
CA ASP A 266 17.77 -7.25 -9.67
C ASP A 266 18.53 -7.93 -10.82
N GLU A 267 19.48 -7.20 -11.40
CA GLU A 267 20.25 -7.66 -12.55
C GLU A 267 21.61 -6.92 -12.59
N PRO A 268 22.67 -7.53 -13.16
CA PRO A 268 23.99 -6.89 -13.23
C PRO A 268 23.94 -5.50 -13.87
N VAL A 269 24.70 -4.55 -13.32
CA VAL A 269 24.58 -3.11 -13.64
C VAL A 269 24.62 -2.79 -15.14
N LEU A 270 25.48 -3.45 -15.92
CA LEU A 270 25.57 -3.20 -17.36
C LEU A 270 24.41 -3.84 -18.14
N ALA A 271 23.94 -5.02 -17.73
CA ALA A 271 22.76 -5.65 -18.31
C ALA A 271 21.52 -4.78 -18.07
N ARG A 272 21.37 -4.26 -16.84
CA ARG A 272 20.35 -3.27 -16.48
C ARG A 272 20.41 -2.05 -17.39
N ALA A 273 21.58 -1.41 -17.48
CA ALA A 273 21.77 -0.22 -18.31
C ALA A 273 21.29 -0.44 -19.76
N ARG A 274 21.68 -1.55 -20.39
CA ARG A 274 21.30 -1.89 -21.78
C ARG A 274 19.79 -2.12 -21.92
N ARG A 275 19.20 -2.90 -21.02
CA ARG A 275 17.76 -3.23 -21.04
C ARG A 275 16.90 -1.98 -20.91
N TRP A 276 17.19 -1.14 -19.93
CA TRP A 276 16.40 0.07 -19.66
C TRP A 276 16.64 1.14 -20.72
N GLN A 277 17.83 1.21 -21.33
CA GLN A 277 18.07 2.05 -22.49
C GLN A 277 17.22 1.60 -23.70
N ALA A 278 17.11 0.29 -23.95
CA ALA A 278 16.24 -0.22 -25.00
C ALA A 278 14.76 0.07 -24.72
N LEU A 279 14.31 -0.12 -23.47
CA LEU A 279 12.94 0.17 -23.07
C LEU A 279 12.59 1.65 -23.21
N ARG A 280 13.52 2.56 -22.91
CA ARG A 280 13.35 4.01 -23.11
C ARG A 280 13.00 4.36 -24.56
N SER A 281 13.55 3.63 -25.52
CA SER A 281 13.32 3.84 -26.96
C SER A 281 12.10 3.09 -27.51
N ALA A 282 11.45 2.26 -26.70
CA ALA A 282 10.26 1.51 -27.08
C ALA A 282 8.97 2.38 -26.97
N PRO A 283 7.85 1.98 -27.61
CA PRO A 283 6.58 2.69 -27.53
C PRO A 283 5.87 2.48 -26.18
N VAL A 284 6.51 2.91 -25.09
CA VAL A 284 6.00 2.84 -23.72
C VAL A 284 5.43 4.19 -23.27
N GLY A 285 4.69 4.22 -22.17
CA GLY A 285 4.14 5.48 -21.63
C GLY A 285 5.22 6.45 -21.16
N ALA A 286 4.88 7.75 -21.03
CA ALA A 286 5.83 8.77 -20.58
C ALA A 286 6.46 8.47 -19.20
N ALA A 287 5.65 7.97 -18.25
CA ALA A 287 6.12 7.57 -16.93
C ALA A 287 7.14 6.42 -16.99
N GLN A 288 6.86 5.38 -17.80
CA GLN A 288 7.79 4.26 -18.01
C GLN A 288 9.08 4.72 -18.68
N ARG A 289 9.00 5.62 -19.68
CA ARG A 289 10.20 6.21 -20.30
C ARG A 289 11.04 7.01 -19.31
N ALA A 290 10.42 7.78 -18.43
CA ALA A 290 11.11 8.55 -17.40
C ALA A 290 11.84 7.62 -16.42
N CYS A 291 11.16 6.58 -15.92
CA CYS A 291 11.80 5.57 -15.07
C CYS A 291 12.97 4.89 -15.79
N ALA A 292 12.78 4.50 -17.06
CA ALA A 292 13.81 3.86 -17.86
C ALA A 292 15.05 4.74 -18.06
N ALA A 293 14.86 6.05 -18.26
CA ALA A 293 15.96 7.01 -18.38
C ALA A 293 16.77 7.12 -17.08
N ASP A 294 16.12 7.21 -15.92
CA ASP A 294 16.78 7.28 -14.62
C ASP A 294 17.53 5.97 -14.28
N ILE A 295 16.91 4.81 -14.54
CA ILE A 295 17.53 3.50 -14.30
C ILE A 295 18.74 3.30 -15.22
N ALA A 296 18.62 3.61 -16.51
CA ALA A 296 19.73 3.50 -17.46
C ALA A 296 20.90 4.41 -17.07
N ARG A 297 20.61 5.69 -16.77
CA ARG A 297 21.63 6.68 -16.38
C ARG A 297 22.35 6.26 -15.11
N GLY A 298 21.63 5.89 -14.05
CA GLY A 298 22.28 5.48 -12.80
C GLY A 298 23.03 4.17 -12.90
N SER A 299 22.56 3.24 -13.75
CA SER A 299 23.26 1.98 -13.98
C SER A 299 24.58 2.20 -14.73
N LEU A 300 24.60 3.12 -15.71
CA LEU A 300 25.83 3.52 -16.40
C LEU A 300 26.82 4.24 -15.46
N ARG A 301 26.34 5.13 -14.59
CA ARG A 301 27.18 5.79 -13.57
C ARG A 301 27.79 4.78 -12.60
N ALA A 302 26.97 3.86 -12.08
CA ALA A 302 27.47 2.79 -11.20
C ALA A 302 28.51 1.91 -11.90
N TRP A 303 28.29 1.54 -13.16
CA TRP A 303 29.26 0.79 -13.94
C TRP A 303 30.56 1.57 -14.20
N ALA A 304 30.48 2.86 -14.50
CA ALA A 304 31.66 3.71 -14.69
C ALA A 304 32.53 3.77 -13.41
N ALA A 305 31.89 3.90 -12.23
CA ALA A 305 32.60 3.88 -10.95
C ALA A 305 33.39 2.58 -10.71
N THR A 306 32.86 1.43 -11.17
CA THR A 306 33.60 0.15 -11.08
C THR A 306 34.83 0.07 -11.98
N ARG A 307 34.94 0.94 -12.99
CA ARG A 307 36.10 1.00 -13.89
C ARG A 307 37.13 2.07 -13.52
N GLY A 308 36.71 3.11 -12.81
CA GLY A 308 37.61 4.19 -12.34
C GLY A 308 38.35 3.88 -11.03
N SER A 309 38.12 2.70 -10.45
CA SER A 309 38.76 2.25 -9.20
C SER A 309 39.96 1.32 -9.45
N VAL A 310 40.57 1.39 -10.64
CA VAL A 310 41.75 0.62 -11.06
C VAL A 310 42.90 1.57 -11.34
#